data_AF-A0A447R4J1-F1
#
_entry.id   AF-A0A447R4J1-F1
#
_cell.length_a   1.000
_cell.length_b   1.000
_cell.length_c   1.000
_cell.angle_alpha   90.00
_cell.angle_beta   90.00
_cell.angle_gamma   90.00
#
_symmetry.space_group_name_H-M   'P 1'
#
loop_
_entity.id
_entity.type
_entity.pdbx_description
1 polymer ?
#
loop_
_entity_poly.entity_id
_entity_poly.type
_entity_poly.pdbx_seq_one_letter_code
_entity_poly.pdbx_strand_id
1 'polypeptide(L)'
;MPKTENPGAVQDDTVLNRFTVNVTARASEGKIDPVFGRDNEIRQMVDILSRRRKNNPILVGEPGVGKTALVEGLALRIAEEMSLKASGRSLSEHWISVCYRQVLG
;
A
#
# COMPACT_ATOMS: atom_id res chain seq x y z
N MET A 1 14.89 37.17 18.76
CA MET A 1 15.58 35.96 19.24
C MET A 1 15.04 34.77 18.46
N PRO A 2 15.90 34.00 17.80
CA PRO A 2 15.56 32.84 16.96
C PRO A 2 15.41 31.56 17.79
N LYS A 3 14.68 30.56 17.28
CA LYS A 3 15.09 29.14 17.30
C LYS A 3 14.55 28.40 16.08
N THR A 4 15.46 28.17 15.14
CA THR A 4 15.40 27.10 14.15
C THR A 4 15.79 25.81 14.85
N GLU A 5 15.01 24.73 14.72
CA GLU A 5 15.53 23.35 14.79
C GLU A 5 14.49 22.34 14.30
N ASN A 6 14.83 21.65 13.22
CA ASN A 6 14.32 20.33 12.88
C ASN A 6 15.59 19.49 12.72
N PRO A 7 15.92 18.61 13.68
CA PRO A 7 16.24 17.23 13.30
C PRO A 7 16.00 16.19 14.41
N GLY A 8 15.44 15.03 14.07
CA GLY A 8 15.55 13.82 14.88
C GLY A 8 14.25 13.06 15.01
N ALA A 9 14.23 11.82 14.52
CA ALA A 9 13.10 10.91 14.57
C ALA A 9 12.49 10.83 15.99
N VAL A 10 11.29 11.36 16.15
CA VAL A 10 10.43 11.00 17.27
C VAL A 10 10.16 9.51 17.08
N GLN A 11 10.73 8.66 17.93
CA GLN A 11 10.20 7.31 18.14
C GLN A 11 8.81 7.52 18.74
N ASP A 12 7.84 7.70 17.84
CA ASP A 12 6.48 8.06 18.16
C ASP A 12 5.89 6.92 18.96
N ASP A 13 5.77 7.10 20.27
CA ASP A 13 5.30 6.11 21.24
C ASP A 13 3.77 5.97 21.18
N THR A 14 3.27 5.90 19.94
CA THR A 14 1.86 5.87 19.57
C THR A 14 1.33 4.46 19.74
N VAL A 15 0.03 4.36 20.06
CA VAL A 15 -0.68 3.08 20.15
C VAL A 15 -0.52 2.24 18.87
N LEU A 16 -0.44 2.91 17.71
CA LEU A 16 -0.23 2.26 16.43
C LEU A 16 1.14 1.56 16.37
N ASN A 17 2.23 2.22 16.78
CA ASN A 17 3.55 1.60 16.74
C ASN A 17 3.69 0.41 17.71
N ARG A 18 2.90 0.39 18.80
CA ARG A 18 2.91 -0.72 19.77
C ARG A 18 2.13 -1.95 19.31
N PHE A 19 1.03 -1.76 18.57
CA PHE A 19 0.09 -2.85 18.25
C PHE A 19 -0.07 -3.13 16.75
N THR A 20 0.57 -2.37 15.88
CA THR A 20 0.45 -2.53 14.43
C THR A 20 1.82 -2.60 13.78
N VAL A 21 1.87 -3.24 12.61
CA VAL A 21 3.07 -3.28 11.78
C VAL A 21 2.79 -2.48 10.51
N ASN A 22 3.61 -1.46 10.24
CA ASN A 22 3.49 -0.69 9.01
C ASN A 22 4.09 -1.47 7.83
N VAL A 23 3.24 -2.21 7.13
CA VAL A 23 3.63 -3.02 5.96
C VAL A 23 4.10 -2.15 4.79
N THR A 24 3.54 -0.94 4.63
CA THR A 24 3.93 -0.02 3.54
C THR A 24 5.33 0.55 3.77
N ALA A 25 5.69 0.89 5.01
CA ALA A 25 7.05 1.30 5.35
C ALA A 25 8.04 0.16 5.07
N ARG A 26 7.73 -1.07 5.48
CA ARG A 26 8.56 -2.25 5.20
C ARG A 26 8.73 -2.50 3.69
N ALA A 27 7.68 -2.30 2.90
CA ALA A 27 7.75 -2.35 1.43
C ALA A 27 8.72 -1.30 0.89
N SER A 28 8.61 -0.05 1.35
CA SER A 28 9.49 1.04 0.90
C SER A 28 10.96 0.84 1.27
N GLU A 29 11.23 0.13 2.37
CA GLU A 29 12.59 -0.24 2.80
C GLU A 29 13.14 -1.50 2.09
N GLY A 30 12.36 -2.12 1.20
CA GLY A 30 12.75 -3.36 0.52
C GLY A 30 12.81 -4.59 1.43
N LYS A 31 12.14 -4.56 2.58
CA LYS A 31 12.09 -5.67 3.57
C LYS A 31 10.94 -6.65 3.33
N ILE A 32 10.29 -6.57 2.18
CA ILE A 32 9.19 -7.42 1.77
C ILE A 32 9.61 -8.13 0.48
N ASP A 33 9.45 -9.45 0.46
CA ASP A 33 9.77 -10.25 -0.70
C ASP A 33 8.82 -9.94 -1.86
N PRO A 34 9.32 -9.90 -3.12
CA PRO A 34 8.46 -9.68 -4.27
C PRO A 34 7.42 -10.79 -4.41
N VAL A 35 6.18 -10.39 -4.65
CA VAL A 35 5.03 -11.30 -4.72
C VAL A 35 4.69 -11.59 -6.18
N PHE A 36 4.80 -12.85 -6.59
CA PHE A 36 4.57 -13.29 -7.96
C PHE A 36 3.23 -14.01 -8.13
N GLY A 37 2.58 -13.85 -9.29
CA GLY A 37 1.41 -14.65 -9.68
C GLY A 37 0.12 -14.32 -8.94
N ARG A 38 0.08 -13.20 -8.21
CA ARG A 38 -1.08 -12.74 -7.42
C ARG A 38 -1.66 -11.41 -7.90
N ASP A 39 -1.34 -11.03 -9.13
CA ASP A 39 -1.68 -9.70 -9.65
C ASP A 39 -3.19 -9.46 -9.76
N ASN A 40 -3.95 -10.51 -10.05
CA ASN A 40 -5.41 -10.42 -10.20
C ASN A 40 -6.10 -10.21 -8.86
N GLU A 41 -5.69 -10.94 -7.83
CA GLU A 41 -6.21 -10.79 -6.47
C GLU A 41 -5.85 -9.42 -5.89
N ILE A 42 -4.63 -8.93 -6.13
CA ILE A 42 -4.24 -7.58 -5.70
C ILE A 42 -5.08 -6.52 -6.43
N ARG A 43 -5.33 -6.67 -7.74
CA ARG A 43 -6.25 -5.77 -8.47
C ARG A 43 -7.65 -5.81 -7.87
N GLN A 44 -8.18 -6.99 -7.59
CA GLN A 44 -9.50 -7.14 -6.98
C GLN A 44 -9.58 -6.46 -5.60
N MET A 45 -8.51 -6.55 -4.78
CA MET A 45 -8.44 -5.82 -3.51
C MET A 45 -8.50 -4.31 -3.72
N VAL A 46 -7.76 -3.77 -4.68
CA VAL A 46 -7.78 -2.33 -5.03
C VAL A 46 -9.17 -1.91 -5.51
N ASP A 47 -9.82 -2.72 -6.35
CA ASP A 47 -11.16 -2.46 -6.84
C ASP A 47 -12.17 -2.44 -5.69
N ILE A 48 -12.07 -3.36 -4.72
CA ILE A 48 -12.92 -3.38 -3.53
C ILE A 48 -12.67 -2.13 -2.66
N LEU A 49 -11.42 -1.80 -2.38
CA LEU A 49 -11.02 -0.60 -1.62
C LEU A 49 -11.55 0.70 -2.24
N SER A 50 -11.67 0.72 -3.56
CA SER A 50 -12.16 1.86 -4.34
C SER A 50 -13.68 2.06 -4.34
N ARG A 51 -14.46 1.12 -3.78
CA ARG A 51 -15.94 1.18 -3.79
C ARG A 51 -16.47 2.20 -2.79
N ARG A 52 -17.66 2.75 -3.07
CA ARG A 52 -18.37 3.65 -2.13
C ARG A 52 -18.98 2.94 -0.91
N ARG A 53 -19.24 1.64 -1.02
CA ARG A 53 -19.89 0.81 0.02
C ARG A 53 -19.18 -0.54 0.08
N LYS A 54 -19.07 -1.12 1.29
CA LYS A 54 -18.38 -2.41 1.54
C LYS A 54 -16.97 -2.42 0.94
N ASN A 55 -16.19 -1.40 1.25
CA ASN A 55 -14.85 -1.20 0.70
C ASN A 55 -13.74 -1.93 1.47
N ASN A 56 -14.07 -2.70 2.50
CA ASN A 56 -13.08 -3.45 3.27
C ASN A 56 -12.96 -4.86 2.66
N PRO A 57 -11.89 -5.17 1.90
CA PRO A 57 -11.68 -6.51 1.38
C PRO A 57 -11.41 -7.49 2.52
N ILE A 58 -11.93 -8.71 2.39
CA ILE A 58 -11.67 -9.81 3.33
C ILE A 58 -11.06 -10.95 2.53
N LEU A 59 -9.83 -11.34 2.88
CA LEU A 59 -9.13 -12.45 2.25
C LEU A 59 -9.47 -13.76 2.96
N VAL A 60 -10.12 -14.67 2.24
CA VAL A 60 -10.54 -15.98 2.75
C VAL A 60 -9.79 -17.09 2.02
N GLY A 61 -9.33 -18.09 2.76
CA GLY A 61 -8.63 -19.25 2.21
C GLY A 61 -7.97 -20.07 3.31
N GLU A 62 -7.43 -21.24 2.96
CA GLU A 62 -6.75 -22.13 3.89
C GLU A 62 -5.51 -21.47 4.53
N PRO A 63 -5.07 -21.93 5.72
CA PRO A 63 -3.78 -21.52 6.27
C PRO A 63 -2.64 -21.78 5.27
N GLY A 64 -1.68 -20.86 5.17
CA GLY A 64 -0.50 -21.05 4.30
C GLY A 64 -0.66 -20.66 2.82
N VAL A 65 -1.87 -20.37 2.32
CA VAL A 65 -2.08 -20.01 0.89
C VAL A 65 -1.49 -18.65 0.45
N GLY A 66 -0.84 -17.93 1.36
CA GLY A 66 -0.23 -16.62 1.05
C GLY A 66 -1.17 -15.42 1.18
N LYS A 67 -2.17 -15.47 2.08
CA LYS A 67 -3.03 -14.30 2.37
C LYS A 67 -2.24 -13.08 2.81
N THR A 68 -1.19 -13.27 3.62
CA THR A 68 -0.28 -12.20 4.04
C THR A 68 0.51 -11.65 2.85
N ALA A 69 0.99 -12.52 1.97
CA ALA A 69 1.71 -12.13 0.76
C ALA A 69 0.85 -11.23 -0.17
N LEU A 70 -0.47 -11.40 -0.20
CA LEU A 70 -1.36 -10.48 -0.93
C LEU A 70 -1.32 -9.05 -0.38
N VAL A 71 -1.35 -8.91 0.96
CA VAL A 71 -1.29 -7.61 1.63
C VAL A 71 0.08 -6.96 1.43
N GLU A 72 1.14 -7.76 1.53
CA GLU A 72 2.52 -7.35 1.25
C GLU A 72 2.71 -6.91 -0.20
N GLY A 73 2.13 -7.64 -1.16
CA GLY A 73 2.14 -7.28 -2.58
C GLY A 73 1.38 -5.99 -2.88
N LEU A 74 0.26 -5.75 -2.20
CA LEU A 74 -0.42 -4.45 -2.28
C LEU A 74 0.46 -3.32 -1.73
N ALA A 75 1.12 -3.54 -0.59
CA ALA A 75 2.01 -2.55 0.02
C ALA A 75 3.21 -2.22 -0.88
N LEU A 76 3.80 -3.22 -1.55
CA LEU A 76 4.86 -3.04 -2.55
C LEU A 76 4.42 -2.12 -3.68
N ARG A 77 3.22 -2.35 -4.25
CA ARG A 77 2.68 -1.50 -5.33
C ARG A 77 2.47 -0.05 -4.88
N ILE A 78 1.94 0.14 -3.68
CA ILE A 78 1.74 1.48 -3.10
C ILE A 78 3.09 2.18 -2.92
N ALA A 79 4.10 1.49 -2.37
CA ALA A 79 5.43 2.04 -2.16
C ALA A 79 6.14 2.41 -3.46
N GLU A 80 6.02 1.57 -4.50
CA GLU A 80 6.54 1.84 -5.84
C GLU A 80 5.90 3.11 -6.43
N GLU A 81 4.56 3.23 -6.35
CA GLU A 81 3.84 4.41 -6.86
C GLU A 81 4.27 5.70 -6.12
N MET A 82 4.45 5.62 -4.80
CA MET A 82 4.92 6.77 -4.00
C MET A 82 6.35 7.18 -4.36
N SER A 83 7.25 6.22 -4.57
CA SER A 83 8.63 6.47 -4.98
C SER A 83 8.69 7.16 -6.36
N LEU A 84 7.85 6.73 -7.30
CA LEU A 84 7.74 7.35 -8.62
C LEU A 84 7.26 8.81 -8.54
N LYS A 85 6.24 9.08 -7.72
CA LYS A 85 5.75 10.45 -7.47
C LYS A 85 6.84 11.35 -6.86
N ALA A 86 7.64 10.83 -5.93
CA ALA A 86 8.74 11.58 -5.32
C ALA A 86 9.85 11.94 -6.33
N SER A 87 10.05 11.11 -7.36
CA SER A 87 11.05 11.36 -8.42
C SER A 87 10.64 12.38 -9.49
N GLY A 88 9.48 13.03 -9.35
CA GLY A 88 8.98 14.00 -10.34
C GLY A 88 8.50 13.37 -11.65
N ARG A 89 8.49 12.04 -11.76
CA ARG A 89 7.85 11.33 -12.86
C ARG A 89 6.34 11.29 -12.60
N SER A 90 5.62 12.18 -13.26
CA SER A 90 4.16 12.15 -13.32
C SER A 90 3.73 10.84 -13.99
N LEU A 91 3.31 9.86 -13.18
CA LEU A 91 2.40 8.82 -13.67
C LEU A 91 1.03 9.47 -13.81
N SER A 92 0.83 10.18 -14.92
CA SER A 92 -0.46 10.71 -15.31
C SER A 92 -1.46 9.55 -15.42
N GLU A 93 -2.37 9.49 -14.44
CA GLU A 93 -3.76 9.03 -14.59
C GLU A 93 -4.02 7.58 -15.00
N HIS A 94 -3.01 6.73 -15.17
CA HIS A 94 -3.23 5.40 -15.76
C HIS A 94 -3.75 4.35 -14.78
N TRP A 95 -3.13 4.13 -13.62
CA TRP A 95 -3.49 2.95 -12.81
C TRP A 95 -4.87 3.06 -12.15
N ILE A 96 -5.13 4.15 -11.42
CA ILE A 96 -6.43 4.34 -10.76
C ILE A 96 -7.51 4.69 -11.78
N SER A 97 -7.25 5.55 -12.78
CA SER A 97 -8.31 5.97 -13.72
C SER A 97 -8.63 4.93 -14.81
N VAL A 98 -7.68 4.07 -15.23
CA VAL A 98 -8.01 2.92 -16.11
C VAL A 98 -8.80 1.87 -15.34
N CYS A 99 -8.44 1.54 -14.09
CA CYS A 99 -9.28 0.68 -13.24
C CYS A 99 -10.67 1.31 -12.98
N TYR A 100 -10.73 2.61 -12.65
CA TYR A 100 -12.00 3.31 -12.41
C TYR A 100 -12.90 3.33 -13.65
N ARG A 101 -12.32 3.48 -14.85
CA ARG A 101 -13.06 3.50 -16.11
C ARG A 101 -13.63 2.12 -16.49
N GLN A 102 -12.99 1.03 -16.05
CA GLN A 102 -13.46 -0.34 -16.29
C GLN A 102 -14.53 -0.80 -15.28
N VAL A 103 -14.54 -0.24 -14.06
CA VAL A 103 -15.42 -0.70 -12.96
C VAL A 103 -16.70 0.15 -12.82
N LEU A 104 -16.71 1.39 -13.31
CA LEU A 104 -17.89 2.28 -13.30
C LEU A 104 -18.53 2.50 -14.69
N GLY A 105 -18.16 1.68 -15.68
CA GLY A 105 -18.77 1.65 -17.02
C GLY A 105 -19.84 0.59 -17.15
#